data_AF-A0A478FR89-F1
#
_entry.id   AF-A0A478FR89-F1
#
_cell.length_a   1.000
_cell.length_b   1.000
_cell.length_c   1.000
_cell.angle_alpha   90.00
_cell.angle_beta   90.00
_cell.angle_gamma   90.00
#
_symmetry.space_group_name_H-M   'P 1'
#
loop_
_entity.id
_entity.type
_entity.pdbx_description
1 polymer ?
#
loop_
_entity_poly.entity_id
_entity_poly.type
_entity_poly.pdbx_seq_one_letter_code
_entity_poly.pdbx_strand_id
1 'polypeptide(L)'
;MKKLSQAEKKKLIEYINKFNKEYEFKETNNKSYRTVDLDNVQIYAQPDGIALKKGIIKAILMITIFTNCKCEKDEKPHLSQILQLATYLYIFKIDTGFICSSNLPESKSLSLVSPLNLKTEESKKISKLEPRFSEIKPSTIDYTIIETWKKNSKLNPIYLWKIKINNLNNLENILQEISEWWKGKKYTSPPIDSGFI
;
A
#
# COMPACT_ATOMS: atom_id res chain seq x y z
N MET A 1 -1.15 2.82 18.88
CA MET A 1 -0.17 2.52 17.80
C MET A 1 1.03 3.45 17.96
N LYS A 2 2.22 2.94 18.30
CA LYS A 2 3.45 3.76 18.29
C LYS A 2 3.76 4.17 16.84
N LYS A 3 3.87 5.47 16.56
CA LYS A 3 4.48 5.95 15.32
C LYS A 3 5.93 5.46 15.31
N LEU A 4 6.29 4.69 14.30
CA LEU A 4 7.67 4.22 14.11
C LEU A 4 8.60 5.42 13.94
N SER A 5 9.87 5.26 14.29
CA SER A 5 10.86 6.26 13.95
C SER A 5 11.07 6.23 12.44
N GLN A 6 11.04 7.41 11.83
CA GLN A 6 11.36 7.65 10.42
C GLN A 6 12.68 6.98 10.00
N ALA A 7 13.62 6.82 10.96
CA ALA A 7 14.88 6.11 10.80
C ALA A 7 14.73 4.64 10.33
N GLU A 8 13.77 3.87 10.84
CA GLU A 8 13.63 2.45 10.44
C GLU A 8 13.05 2.33 9.02
N LYS A 9 12.13 3.22 8.64
CA LYS A 9 11.64 3.29 7.25
C LYS A 9 12.77 3.61 6.29
N LYS A 10 13.63 4.58 6.62
CA LYS A 10 14.81 4.93 5.83
C LYS A 10 15.75 3.73 5.63
N LYS A 11 16.06 2.98 6.69
CA LYS A 11 16.88 1.76 6.60
C LYS A 11 16.27 0.70 5.67
N LEU A 12 14.95 0.53 5.71
CA LEU A 12 14.26 -0.38 4.80
C LEU A 12 14.32 0.07 3.34
N ILE A 13 14.18 1.38 3.07
CA ILE A 13 14.33 1.93 1.72
C ILE A 13 15.74 1.66 1.18
N GLU A 14 16.77 1.97 1.96
CA GLU A 14 18.18 1.71 1.59
C GLU A 14 18.42 0.23 1.31
N TYR A 15 17.87 -0.64 2.17
CA TYR A 15 17.96 -2.09 1.99
C TYR A 15 17.24 -2.58 0.74
N ILE A 16 16.04 -2.08 0.43
CA ILE A 16 15.31 -2.42 -0.80
C ILE A 16 16.11 -1.98 -2.04
N ASN A 17 16.64 -0.75 -2.05
CA ASN A 17 17.43 -0.21 -3.17
C ASN A 17 18.70 -1.04 -3.45
N LYS A 18 19.27 -1.70 -2.43
CA LYS A 18 20.42 -2.59 -2.63
C LYS A 18 20.11 -3.80 -3.54
N PHE A 19 18.86 -4.26 -3.55
CA PHE A 19 18.44 -5.45 -4.30
C PHE A 19 17.52 -5.14 -5.49
N ASN A 20 16.81 -4.02 -5.45
CA ASN A 20 15.99 -3.55 -6.56
C ASN A 20 16.86 -2.83 -7.60
N LYS A 21 17.10 -3.50 -8.73
CA LYS A 21 17.88 -2.93 -9.84
C LYS A 21 17.08 -2.03 -10.77
N GLU A 22 15.75 -2.09 -10.71
CA GLU A 22 14.86 -1.38 -11.64
C GLU A 22 14.47 0.02 -11.12
N TYR A 23 14.23 0.12 -9.81
CA TYR A 23 13.80 1.36 -9.16
C TYR A 23 14.69 1.70 -7.97
N GLU A 24 15.13 2.95 -7.94
CA GLU A 24 15.77 3.56 -6.78
C GLU A 24 14.75 4.46 -6.06
N PHE A 25 14.29 4.02 -4.88
CA PHE A 25 13.34 4.77 -4.07
C PHE A 25 14.04 5.83 -3.23
N LYS A 26 13.52 7.05 -3.26
CA LYS A 26 13.91 8.13 -2.36
C LYS A 26 12.82 8.32 -1.32
N GLU A 27 13.23 8.53 -0.07
CA GLU A 27 12.31 8.81 1.03
C GLU A 27 11.47 10.06 0.72
N THR A 28 10.19 9.98 1.02
CA THR A 28 9.28 11.12 0.98
C THR A 28 9.35 11.88 2.30
N ASN A 29 9.38 13.21 2.22
CA ASN A 29 9.22 14.05 3.40
C ASN A 29 7.76 14.52 3.51
N ASN A 30 7.43 15.24 4.59
CA ASN A 30 6.07 15.75 4.83
C ASN A 30 5.55 16.69 3.73
N LYS A 31 6.37 17.10 2.75
CA LYS A 31 5.97 17.95 1.62
C LYS A 31 5.75 17.16 0.32
N SER A 32 6.00 15.85 0.30
CA SER A 32 5.90 15.00 -0.89
C SER A 32 4.52 14.35 -1.09
N TYR A 33 3.50 14.79 -0.37
CA TYR A 33 2.15 14.27 -0.56
C TYR A 33 1.53 14.81 -1.86
N ARG A 34 0.58 14.05 -2.41
CA ARG A 34 -0.28 14.48 -3.52
C ARG A 34 -1.74 14.39 -3.13
N THR A 35 -2.54 15.24 -3.74
CA THR A 35 -3.98 15.26 -3.54
C THR A 35 -4.71 15.09 -4.87
N VAL A 36 -5.88 14.48 -4.78
CA VAL A 36 -6.92 14.58 -5.80
C VAL A 36 -8.18 15.07 -5.09
N ASP A 37 -8.73 16.15 -5.61
CA ASP A 37 -10.02 16.69 -5.19
C ASP A 37 -11.10 16.04 -6.04
N LEU A 38 -12.05 15.38 -5.38
CA LEU A 38 -13.35 15.03 -5.95
C LEU A 38 -14.40 16.00 -5.40
N ASP A 39 -15.56 16.07 -6.06
CA ASP A 39 -16.59 17.08 -5.76
C ASP A 39 -16.98 17.18 -4.27
N ASN A 40 -16.97 16.07 -3.54
CA ASN A 40 -17.40 16.04 -2.14
C ASN A 40 -16.33 15.51 -1.16
N VAL A 41 -15.20 15.00 -1.66
CA VAL A 41 -14.14 14.40 -0.85
C VAL A 41 -12.77 14.77 -1.38
N GLN A 42 -11.82 14.98 -0.47
CA GLN A 42 -10.42 15.21 -0.82
C GLN A 42 -9.59 14.00 -0.40
N ILE A 43 -8.84 13.43 -1.34
CA ILE A 43 -8.07 12.22 -1.14
C ILE A 43 -6.58 12.56 -1.16
N TYR A 44 -5.87 12.09 -0.14
CA TYR A 44 -4.45 12.37 0.07
C TYR A 44 -3.63 11.09 -0.05
N ALA A 45 -2.47 11.19 -0.69
CA ALA A 45 -1.48 10.12 -0.77
C ALA A 45 -0.10 10.59 -0.33
N GLN A 46 0.50 9.83 0.58
CA GLN A 46 1.86 10.03 1.05
C GLN A 46 2.56 8.65 1.09
N PRO A 47 3.11 8.17 -0.04
CA PRO A 47 3.91 6.95 -0.04
C PRO A 47 5.16 7.14 0.81
N ASP A 48 5.80 6.08 1.29
CA ASP A 48 7.05 6.14 2.08
C ASP A 48 8.28 6.38 1.19
N GLY A 49 8.22 5.95 -0.07
CA GLY A 49 9.27 6.19 -1.04
C GLY A 49 8.74 6.39 -2.46
N ILE A 50 9.48 7.14 -3.27
CA ILE A 50 9.15 7.40 -4.69
C ILE A 50 10.39 7.15 -5.54
N ALA A 51 10.20 6.43 -6.64
CA ALA A 51 11.23 6.24 -7.66
C ALA A 51 10.96 7.16 -8.87
N LEU A 52 11.98 7.91 -9.26
CA LEU A 52 11.95 8.90 -10.34
C LEU A 52 12.87 8.46 -11.48
N LYS A 53 12.39 8.56 -12.71
CA LYS A 53 13.21 8.39 -13.91
C LYS A 53 13.02 9.60 -14.80
N LYS A 54 14.09 10.38 -15.01
CA LYS A 54 14.06 11.65 -15.78
C LYS A 54 13.00 12.63 -15.25
N GLY A 55 12.90 12.79 -13.94
CA GLY A 55 11.92 13.68 -13.29
C GLY A 55 10.48 13.17 -13.23
N ILE A 56 10.18 12.03 -13.88
CA ILE A 56 8.84 11.43 -13.88
C ILE A 56 8.79 10.33 -12.83
N ILE A 57 7.73 10.31 -12.03
CA ILE A 57 7.47 9.25 -11.06
C ILE A 57 7.14 7.97 -11.82
N LYS A 58 7.85 6.88 -11.50
CA LYS A 58 7.65 5.57 -12.14
C LYS A 58 7.13 4.49 -11.21
N ALA A 59 7.46 4.58 -9.92
CA ALA A 59 6.94 3.69 -8.91
C ALA A 59 6.87 4.39 -7.56
N ILE A 60 6.01 3.88 -6.69
CA ILE A 60 5.92 4.27 -5.28
C ILE A 60 6.19 3.04 -4.40
N LEU A 61 6.62 3.30 -3.17
CA LEU A 61 6.86 2.30 -2.15
C LEU A 61 6.05 2.65 -0.90
N MET A 62 5.33 1.66 -0.38
CA MET A 62 4.68 1.69 0.91
C MET A 62 5.34 0.70 1.87
N ILE A 63 5.56 1.10 3.11
CA ILE A 63 6.23 0.32 4.14
C ILE A 63 5.29 0.17 5.34
N THR A 64 4.89 -1.06 5.61
CA THR A 64 4.17 -1.45 6.82
C THR A 64 5.12 -2.19 7.75
N ILE A 65 5.21 -1.75 9.00
CA ILE A 65 5.98 -2.46 10.02
C ILE A 65 5.03 -2.90 11.13
N PHE A 66 5.02 -4.19 11.41
CA PHE A 66 4.20 -4.78 12.45
C PHE A 66 5.00 -4.90 13.74
N THR A 67 4.43 -4.42 14.83
CA THR A 67 4.88 -4.74 16.19
C THR A 67 4.16 -6.03 16.61
N ASN A 68 4.90 -7.03 17.11
CA ASN A 68 4.40 -8.34 17.63
C ASN A 68 4.28 -9.48 16.61
N CYS A 69 5.29 -9.64 15.74
CA CYS A 69 5.50 -10.85 14.92
C CYS A 69 4.34 -11.28 13.99
N LYS A 70 3.39 -10.39 13.65
CA LYS A 70 2.22 -10.73 12.83
C LYS A 70 2.55 -11.06 11.37
N CYS A 71 3.66 -10.54 10.84
CA CYS A 71 4.03 -10.72 9.43
C CYS A 71 4.43 -12.16 9.06
N GLU A 72 4.67 -13.07 10.01
CA GLU A 72 5.02 -14.46 9.68
C GLU A 72 3.85 -15.26 9.12
N LYS A 73 2.60 -14.84 9.38
CA LYS A 73 1.40 -15.56 8.93
C LYS A 73 0.98 -15.23 7.49
N ASP A 74 1.38 -14.07 6.98
CA ASP A 74 0.86 -13.52 5.75
C ASP A 74 1.97 -13.35 4.70
N GLU A 75 2.19 -14.38 3.89
CA GLU A 75 3.07 -14.33 2.70
C GLU A 75 2.48 -13.48 1.55
N LYS A 76 1.32 -12.86 1.79
CA LYS A 76 0.56 -12.06 0.83
C LYS A 76 0.21 -10.71 1.46
N PRO A 77 0.17 -9.63 0.67
CA PRO A 77 -0.27 -8.34 1.17
C PRO A 77 -1.74 -8.40 1.59
N HIS A 78 -2.10 -7.71 2.67
CA HIS A 78 -3.50 -7.57 3.06
C HIS A 78 -4.26 -6.72 2.05
N LEU A 79 -5.55 -7.00 1.87
CA LEU A 79 -6.42 -6.24 0.97
C LEU A 79 -6.43 -4.74 1.29
N SER A 80 -6.36 -4.35 2.56
CA SER A 80 -6.26 -2.94 2.96
C SER A 80 -4.99 -2.27 2.44
N GLN A 81 -3.85 -2.99 2.41
CA GLN A 81 -2.59 -2.48 1.86
C GLN A 81 -2.69 -2.37 0.33
N ILE A 82 -3.33 -3.34 -0.33
CA ILE A 82 -3.62 -3.29 -1.77
C ILE A 82 -4.46 -2.06 -2.11
N LEU A 83 -5.53 -1.82 -1.35
CA LEU A 83 -6.43 -0.68 -1.57
C LEU A 83 -5.71 0.65 -1.35
N GLN A 84 -4.93 0.78 -0.29
CA GLN A 84 -4.15 1.98 -0.03
C GLN A 84 -3.11 2.22 -1.15
N LEU A 85 -2.41 1.17 -1.60
CA LEU A 85 -1.48 1.28 -2.73
C LEU A 85 -2.23 1.71 -3.99
N ALA A 86 -3.37 1.09 -4.30
CA ALA A 86 -4.13 1.40 -5.49
C ALA A 86 -4.59 2.86 -5.51
N THR A 87 -5.07 3.39 -4.37
CA THR A 87 -5.43 4.80 -4.22
C THR A 87 -4.23 5.71 -4.48
N TYR A 88 -3.04 5.36 -3.97
CA TYR A 88 -1.84 6.14 -4.21
C TYR A 88 -1.46 6.10 -5.70
N LEU A 89 -1.49 4.93 -6.33
CA LEU A 89 -1.20 4.76 -7.75
C LEU A 89 -2.15 5.60 -8.63
N TYR A 90 -3.45 5.63 -8.31
CA TYR A 90 -4.42 6.50 -8.95
C TYR A 90 -4.07 8.00 -8.81
N ILE A 91 -3.74 8.47 -7.61
CA ILE A 91 -3.36 9.87 -7.36
C ILE A 91 -2.07 10.25 -8.09
N PHE A 92 -1.11 9.33 -8.17
CA PHE A 92 0.17 9.54 -8.83
C PHE A 92 0.13 9.27 -10.34
N LYS A 93 -1.01 8.80 -10.88
CA LYS A 93 -1.23 8.47 -12.30
C LYS A 93 -0.21 7.47 -12.85
N ILE A 94 0.08 6.44 -12.05
CA ILE A 94 0.94 5.30 -12.40
C ILE A 94 0.22 4.01 -12.02
N ASP A 95 0.59 2.86 -12.60
CA ASP A 95 -0.12 1.59 -12.38
C ASP A 95 0.64 0.58 -11.50
N THR A 96 1.92 0.85 -11.21
CA THR A 96 2.82 -0.10 -10.55
C THR A 96 3.43 0.51 -9.30
N GLY A 97 3.41 -0.25 -8.20
CA GLY A 97 4.01 0.16 -6.94
C GLY A 97 4.44 -1.03 -6.10
N PHE A 98 5.01 -0.73 -4.95
CA PHE A 98 5.64 -1.71 -4.07
C PHE A 98 5.04 -1.64 -2.68
N ILE A 99 4.78 -2.80 -2.09
CA ILE A 99 4.42 -2.94 -0.68
C ILE A 99 5.55 -3.69 0.00
N CYS A 100 6.13 -3.10 1.02
CA CYS A 100 7.08 -3.74 1.92
C CYS A 100 6.39 -3.96 3.27
N SER A 101 6.42 -5.19 3.77
CA SER A 101 5.98 -5.56 5.11
C SER A 101 7.16 -6.12 5.89
N SER A 102 7.32 -5.69 7.14
CA SER A 102 8.33 -6.25 8.04
C SER A 102 7.83 -6.33 9.49
N ASN A 103 8.37 -7.26 10.27
CA ASN A 103 8.18 -7.26 11.72
C ASN A 103 9.31 -6.48 12.39
N LEU A 104 8.95 -5.64 13.36
CA LEU A 104 9.88 -5.06 14.33
C LEU A 104 9.58 -5.65 15.72
N PRO A 105 10.51 -6.42 16.31
CA PRO A 105 10.38 -6.89 17.69
C PRO A 105 10.38 -5.70 18.65
N GLU A 106 9.57 -5.73 19.71
CA GLU A 106 9.42 -4.63 20.69
C GLU A 106 10.75 -4.17 21.32
N SER A 107 11.79 -5.00 21.29
CA SER A 107 13.07 -4.77 21.96
C SER A 107 14.28 -4.62 21.02
N LYS A 108 14.11 -4.60 19.69
CA LYS A 108 15.26 -4.66 18.75
C LYS A 108 15.11 -3.76 17.52
N SER A 109 16.26 -3.30 17.01
CA SER A 109 16.40 -2.66 15.69
C SER A 109 16.31 -3.69 14.56
N LEU A 110 15.91 -3.27 13.35
CA LEU A 110 15.94 -4.14 12.17
C LEU A 110 17.37 -4.61 11.87
N SER A 111 17.55 -5.94 11.78
CA SER A 111 18.79 -6.55 11.31
C SER A 111 18.66 -6.89 9.82
N LEU A 112 19.38 -6.16 8.97
CA LEU A 112 19.22 -6.14 7.50
C LEU A 112 20.42 -6.76 6.75
N VAL A 113 20.89 -7.92 7.21
CA VAL A 113 22.17 -8.50 6.75
C VAL A 113 22.02 -9.52 5.61
N SER A 114 20.93 -10.30 5.61
CA SER A 114 20.68 -11.35 4.61
C SER A 114 20.09 -10.78 3.32
N PRO A 115 20.28 -11.41 2.15
CA PRO A 115 19.69 -10.95 0.90
C PRO A 115 18.17 -11.16 0.84
N LEU A 116 17.51 -10.35 0.02
CA LEU A 116 16.13 -10.59 -0.42
C LEU A 116 16.14 -11.68 -1.51
N ASN A 117 15.46 -12.79 -1.28
CA ASN A 117 15.31 -13.83 -2.28
C ASN A 117 14.14 -13.48 -3.19
N LEU A 118 14.42 -13.28 -4.49
CA LEU A 118 13.39 -13.07 -5.49
C LEU A 118 12.67 -14.38 -5.77
N LYS A 119 11.34 -14.34 -5.65
CA LYS A 119 10.42 -15.32 -6.20
C LYS A 119 9.55 -14.60 -7.22
N THR A 120 9.85 -14.79 -8.50
CA THR A 120 8.99 -14.26 -9.56
C THR A 120 7.79 -15.18 -9.69
N GLU A 121 6.61 -14.64 -9.38
CA GLU A 121 5.34 -15.34 -9.53
C GLU A 121 4.33 -14.30 -10.00
N GLU A 122 4.18 -14.17 -11.32
CA GLU A 122 3.16 -13.31 -11.88
C GLU A 122 1.80 -13.95 -11.62
N SER A 123 1.01 -13.35 -10.74
CA SER A 123 -0.30 -13.87 -10.38
C SER A 123 -1.36 -12.78 -10.43
N LYS A 124 -2.30 -12.94 -11.35
CA LYS A 124 -3.50 -12.10 -11.43
C LYS A 124 -4.44 -12.46 -10.29
N LYS A 125 -4.95 -11.44 -9.60
CA LYS A 125 -5.87 -11.54 -8.48
C LYS A 125 -7.04 -10.60 -8.69
N ILE A 126 -8.20 -11.04 -8.21
CA ILE A 126 -9.42 -10.25 -8.13
C ILE A 126 -9.86 -10.34 -6.67
N SER A 127 -10.14 -9.19 -6.06
CA SER A 127 -10.65 -9.14 -4.69
C SER A 127 -11.96 -8.36 -4.66
N LYS A 128 -12.97 -8.93 -3.98
CA LYS A 128 -14.25 -8.28 -3.77
C LYS A 128 -14.13 -7.26 -2.64
N LEU A 129 -14.78 -6.12 -2.83
CA LEU A 129 -14.90 -5.05 -1.87
C LEU A 129 -16.36 -5.02 -1.43
N GLU A 130 -16.59 -5.47 -0.19
CA GLU A 130 -17.91 -5.49 0.43
C GLU A 130 -18.01 -4.28 1.35
N PRO A 131 -18.71 -3.20 0.96
CA PRO A 131 -18.86 -2.02 1.78
C PRO A 131 -19.71 -2.32 3.02
N ARG A 132 -19.42 -1.62 4.12
CA ARG A 132 -20.21 -1.71 5.36
C ARG A 132 -21.49 -0.88 5.35
N PHE A 133 -21.63 -0.01 4.35
CA PHE A 133 -22.77 0.86 4.17
C PHE A 133 -23.60 0.29 3.02
N SER A 134 -24.85 -0.07 3.30
CA SER A 134 -25.74 -0.74 2.35
C SER A 134 -26.06 0.11 1.12
N GLU A 135 -25.87 1.43 1.19
CA GLU A 135 -26.08 2.33 0.04
C GLU A 135 -24.90 2.38 -0.93
N ILE A 136 -23.73 1.83 -0.56
CA ILE A 136 -22.57 1.69 -1.46
C ILE A 136 -22.61 0.30 -2.07
N LYS A 137 -22.42 0.21 -3.38
CA LYS A 137 -22.47 -1.08 -4.08
C LYS A 137 -21.18 -1.87 -3.87
N PRO A 138 -21.27 -3.21 -3.78
CA PRO A 138 -20.10 -4.07 -3.87
C PRO A 138 -19.35 -3.83 -5.17
N SER A 139 -18.02 -3.86 -5.10
CA SER A 139 -17.15 -3.65 -6.24
C SER A 139 -15.97 -4.63 -6.20
N THR A 140 -15.10 -4.59 -7.21
CA THR A 140 -13.89 -5.42 -7.24
C THR A 140 -12.66 -4.57 -7.45
N ILE A 141 -11.51 -5.11 -7.04
CA ILE A 141 -10.20 -4.60 -7.43
C ILE A 141 -9.38 -5.69 -8.09
N ASP A 142 -8.90 -5.37 -9.29
CA ASP A 142 -8.10 -6.27 -10.12
C ASP A 142 -6.63 -5.84 -10.05
N TYR A 143 -5.77 -6.75 -9.63
CA TYR A 143 -4.35 -6.49 -9.50
C TYR A 143 -3.51 -7.72 -9.86
N THR A 144 -2.26 -7.48 -10.19
CA THR A 144 -1.28 -8.53 -10.48
C THR A 144 -0.10 -8.35 -9.54
N ILE A 145 0.23 -9.40 -8.79
CA ILE A 145 1.52 -9.47 -8.10
C ILE A 145 2.52 -9.90 -9.17
N ILE A 146 3.45 -9.02 -9.53
CA ILE A 146 4.46 -9.26 -10.58
C ILE A 146 5.64 -10.03 -9.98
N GLU A 147 6.14 -9.54 -8.84
CA GLU A 147 7.31 -10.08 -8.17
C GLU A 147 7.05 -10.11 -6.66
N THR A 148 7.59 -11.14 -6.01
CA THR A 148 7.63 -11.24 -4.56
C THR A 148 9.07 -11.45 -4.14
N TRP A 149 9.57 -10.64 -3.20
CA TRP A 149 10.85 -10.89 -2.55
C TRP A 149 10.63 -11.21 -1.09
N LYS A 150 11.37 -12.19 -0.59
CA LYS A 150 11.29 -12.62 0.79
C LYS A 150 12.67 -12.74 1.41
N LYS A 151 12.84 -12.12 2.56
CA LYS A 151 13.93 -12.43 3.49
C LYS A 151 13.37 -13.32 4.59
N ASN A 152 13.72 -14.61 4.53
CA ASN A 152 13.38 -15.58 5.56
C ASN A 152 14.25 -15.35 6.80
N SER A 153 13.76 -14.57 7.75
CA SER A 153 14.38 -14.43 9.07
C SER A 153 13.33 -14.74 10.13
N LYS A 154 13.66 -15.61 11.09
CA LYS A 154 12.80 -15.92 12.24
C LYS A 154 12.51 -14.72 13.15
N LEU A 155 13.29 -13.64 13.04
CA LEU A 155 13.19 -12.48 13.92
C LEU A 155 12.60 -11.28 13.19
N ASN A 156 13.09 -11.02 11.97
CA ASN A 156 12.72 -9.84 11.18
C ASN A 156 12.44 -10.28 9.73
N PRO A 157 11.35 -11.02 9.47
CA PRO A 157 10.95 -11.32 8.11
C PRO A 157 10.69 -10.00 7.37
N ILE A 158 11.06 -9.98 6.09
CA ILE A 158 10.76 -8.88 5.18
C ILE A 158 10.13 -9.49 3.95
N TYR A 159 8.98 -8.95 3.58
CA TYR A 159 8.28 -9.25 2.36
C TYR A 159 8.19 -7.98 1.54
N LEU A 160 8.52 -8.08 0.27
CA LEU A 160 8.34 -7.02 -0.70
C LEU A 160 7.50 -7.59 -1.84
N TRP A 161 6.48 -6.87 -2.26
CA TRP A 161 5.66 -7.24 -3.41
C TRP A 161 5.68 -6.08 -4.41
N LYS A 162 5.96 -6.37 -5.68
CA LYS A 162 5.73 -5.46 -6.79
C LYS A 162 4.37 -5.76 -7.37
N ILE A 163 3.50 -4.76 -7.37
CA ILE A 163 2.09 -4.92 -7.66
C ILE A 163 1.68 -3.95 -8.75
N LYS A 164 0.97 -4.45 -9.75
CA LYS A 164 0.31 -3.66 -10.77
C LYS A 164 -1.19 -3.67 -10.56
N ILE A 165 -1.82 -2.50 -10.59
CA ILE A 165 -3.28 -2.37 -10.61
C ILE A 165 -3.72 -2.44 -12.07
N ASN A 166 -4.55 -3.43 -12.38
CA ASN A 166 -4.87 -3.76 -13.77
C ASN A 166 -5.90 -2.79 -14.38
N ASN A 167 -6.72 -2.14 -13.54
CA ASN A 167 -7.75 -1.21 -13.98
C ASN A 167 -7.90 -0.03 -13.00
N LEU A 168 -7.13 1.03 -13.21
CA LEU A 168 -7.22 2.26 -12.41
C LEU A 168 -8.54 3.02 -12.63
N ASN A 169 -9.16 2.91 -13.80
CA ASN A 169 -10.45 3.57 -14.08
C ASN A 169 -11.57 2.99 -13.21
N ASN A 170 -11.54 1.69 -12.95
CA ASN A 170 -12.49 1.09 -12.02
C ASN A 170 -12.31 1.63 -10.59
N LEU A 171 -11.07 1.87 -10.16
CA LEU A 171 -10.82 2.51 -8.87
C LEU A 171 -11.34 3.95 -8.84
N GLU A 172 -11.16 4.70 -9.93
CA GLU A 172 -11.72 6.05 -10.06
C GLU A 172 -13.25 6.04 -9.88
N ASN A 173 -13.95 5.11 -10.53
CA ASN A 173 -15.41 4.96 -10.38
C ASN A 173 -15.80 4.68 -8.93
N ILE A 174 -15.08 3.79 -8.24
CA ILE A 174 -15.32 3.48 -6.82
C ILE A 174 -15.14 4.75 -5.96
N LEU A 175 -14.09 5.54 -6.20
CA LEU A 175 -13.84 6.78 -5.46
C LEU A 175 -14.90 7.86 -5.75
N GLN A 176 -15.39 7.95 -6.99
CA GLN A 176 -16.49 8.84 -7.36
C GLN A 176 -17.81 8.42 -6.69
N GLU A 177 -18.10 7.13 -6.62
CA GLU A 177 -19.28 6.62 -5.90
C GLU A 177 -19.21 6.98 -4.40
N ILE A 178 -18.05 6.83 -3.77
CA ILE A 178 -17.82 7.25 -2.38
C ILE A 178 -18.03 8.77 -2.24
N SER A 179 -17.51 9.57 -3.18
CA SER A 179 -17.70 11.02 -3.21
C SER A 179 -19.19 11.38 -3.26
N GLU A 180 -19.94 10.81 -4.18
CA GLU A 180 -21.38 11.09 -4.32
C GLU A 180 -22.19 10.58 -3.13
N TRP A 181 -21.85 9.44 -2.56
CA TRP A 181 -22.47 8.98 -1.31
C TRP A 181 -22.21 9.98 -0.16
N TRP A 182 -21.00 10.54 -0.07
CA TRP A 182 -20.64 11.52 0.98
C TRP A 182 -21.44 12.82 0.89
N LYS A 183 -21.82 13.24 -0.33
CA LYS A 183 -22.67 14.41 -0.57
C LYS A 183 -23.93 14.43 0.29
N GLY A 184 -24.56 13.27 0.46
CA GLY A 184 -25.81 13.10 1.23
C GLY A 184 -25.65 12.97 2.74
N LYS A 185 -24.40 12.94 3.27
CA LYS A 185 -24.12 12.58 4.67
C LYS A 185 -23.42 13.69 5.48
N LYS A 186 -23.27 14.90 4.93
CA LYS A 186 -22.55 16.03 5.58
C LYS A 186 -23.01 16.40 7.00
N TYR A 187 -24.23 16.04 7.40
CA TYR A 187 -24.84 16.46 8.67
C TYR A 187 -25.44 15.31 9.51
N THR A 188 -25.38 14.08 9.01
CA THR A 188 -25.93 12.88 9.69
C THR A 188 -25.02 11.69 9.43
N SER A 189 -24.48 11.10 10.50
CA SER A 189 -23.72 9.86 10.39
C SER A 189 -24.60 8.76 9.81
N PRO A 190 -24.16 8.05 8.76
CA PRO A 190 -24.92 6.96 8.18
C PRO A 190 -25.05 5.80 9.18
N PRO A 191 -26.17 5.08 9.19
CA PRO A 191 -26.31 3.87 9.98
C PRO A 191 -25.26 2.84 9.54
N ILE A 192 -24.61 2.21 10.51
CA ILE A 192 -23.70 1.08 10.25
C ILE A 192 -24.55 -0.19 10.30
N ASP A 193 -24.40 -1.05 9.30
CA ASP A 193 -25.16 -2.30 9.24
C ASP A 193 -24.75 -3.22 10.41
N SER A 194 -25.73 -3.64 11.21
CA SER A 194 -25.51 -4.36 12.49
C SER A 194 -25.03 -5.81 12.32
N GLY A 195 -24.98 -6.32 11.09
CA GLY A 195 -24.56 -7.68 10.76
C GLY A 195 -23.05 -7.93 10.70
N PHE A 196 -22.22 -6.93 11.02
CA PHE A 196 -20.76 -6.97 10.87
C PHE A 196 -19.97 -7.00 12.20
N ILE A 197 -20.59 -7.47 13.31
CA ILE A 197 -19.92 -7.72 14.60
C ILE A 197 -19.36 -9.15 14.64
#